data_AF-A6T160-F1
#
_entry.id   AF-A6T160-F1
#
_cell.length_a   1.000
_cell.length_b   1.000
_cell.length_c   1.000
_cell.angle_alpha   90.00
_cell.angle_beta   90.00
_cell.angle_gamma   90.00
#
_symmetry.space_group_name_H-M   'P 1'
#
loop_
_entity.id
_entity.type
_entity.pdbx_description
1 polymer ?
#
loop_
_entity_poly.entity_id
_entity_poly.type
_entity_poly.pdbx_seq_one_letter_code
_entity_poly.pdbx_strand_id
1 'polypeptide(L)'
;MIDAVLDFLANGLTRASGWEVFFYALAVTHITIAAVTIYLHRSATHRGLDLHPIPSHFFRFWLWLTTGMVTKEWVAIHRKHHAKCETEEDPHSPVTRGIKKVFFEGAELYRAESKNMETMEKYGYGTPDDWVERNIYTGRSATGIVLMLFINVALFGVIGVSVWALQMAWIPITAAGIINGIGHYWGYRNYECNDAATNIFPIGILIGGEELHNNHHTFGTSAKLSAKWYEFDIGWMYIRMLETVGLAKVKKVAPQPKFDPAKLHLDFDTLQSVIANRYDVTAKYAKSLKQTWHDEVEHLKEKAQLESGFLRSAKKLLHREPNKLEAPHKEQLTELFAHSKPLKTMHEMRVELGAIWERSHASRDQLLHQLQDWCARAEASGITALRDFSLRLRSYA
;
A
#
# COMPACT_ATOMS: atom_id res chain seq x y z
N MET A 1 -41.87 -27.05 25.11
CA MET A 1 -40.91 -27.26 23.99
C MET A 1 -40.84 -26.02 23.10
N ILE A 2 -41.98 -25.50 22.63
CA ILE A 2 -42.03 -24.27 21.83
C ILE A 2 -41.43 -23.06 22.57
N ASP A 3 -41.77 -22.87 23.85
CA ASP A 3 -41.25 -21.74 24.64
C ASP A 3 -39.72 -21.78 24.81
N ALA A 4 -39.14 -22.97 24.97
CA ALA A 4 -37.69 -23.14 25.07
C ALA A 4 -36.98 -22.83 23.75
N VAL A 5 -37.59 -23.18 22.61
CA VAL A 5 -37.06 -22.83 21.28
C VAL A 5 -37.18 -21.33 21.05
N LEU A 6 -38.30 -20.70 21.39
CA LEU A 6 -38.50 -19.26 21.25
C LEU A 6 -37.54 -18.46 22.16
N ASP A 7 -37.35 -18.90 23.41
CA ASP A 7 -36.40 -18.27 24.33
C ASP A 7 -34.96 -18.37 23.82
N PHE A 8 -34.54 -19.53 23.31
CA PHE A 8 -33.23 -19.70 22.68
C PHE A 8 -33.09 -18.84 21.41
N LEU A 9 -34.09 -18.78 20.55
CA LEU A 9 -34.02 -17.97 19.33
C LEU A 9 -33.96 -16.46 19.66
N ALA A 10 -34.58 -16.04 20.76
CA ALA A 10 -34.55 -14.64 21.19
C ALA A 10 -33.22 -14.26 21.88
N ASN A 11 -32.65 -15.17 22.68
CA ASN A 11 -31.57 -14.82 23.62
C ASN A 11 -30.24 -15.56 23.36
N GLY A 12 -30.26 -16.67 22.62
CA GLY A 12 -29.15 -17.59 22.50
C GLY A 12 -28.74 -18.22 23.84
N LEU A 13 -27.59 -18.90 23.85
CA LEU A 13 -27.02 -19.50 25.06
C LEU A 13 -26.48 -18.44 26.04
N THR A 14 -26.00 -17.31 25.53
CA THR A 14 -25.36 -16.29 26.37
C THR A 14 -26.36 -15.33 27.01
N ARG A 15 -27.55 -15.18 26.42
CA ARG A 15 -28.54 -14.16 26.80
C ARG A 15 -27.96 -12.75 26.82
N ALA A 16 -26.96 -12.50 25.96
CA ALA A 16 -26.26 -11.23 25.88
C ALA A 16 -27.21 -10.10 25.48
N SER A 17 -27.02 -8.94 26.09
CA SER A 17 -27.66 -7.69 25.70
C SER A 17 -27.20 -7.25 24.31
N GLY A 18 -27.97 -6.37 23.66
CA GLY A 18 -27.60 -5.81 22.35
C GLY A 18 -26.24 -5.10 22.35
N TRP A 19 -25.83 -4.49 23.47
CA TRP A 19 -24.52 -3.85 23.60
C TRP A 19 -23.38 -4.87 23.67
N GLU A 20 -23.57 -5.96 24.41
CA GLU A 20 -22.58 -7.05 24.45
C GLU A 20 -22.41 -7.69 23.07
N VAL A 21 -23.51 -7.91 22.34
CA VAL A 21 -23.47 -8.41 20.95
C VAL A 21 -22.75 -7.43 20.04
N PHE A 22 -22.99 -6.13 20.17
CA PHE A 22 -22.31 -5.09 19.40
C PHE A 22 -20.79 -5.08 19.64
N PHE A 23 -20.35 -5.05 20.90
CA PHE A 23 -18.93 -5.06 21.22
C PHE A 23 -18.26 -6.37 20.86
N TYR A 24 -18.95 -7.51 21.02
CA TYR A 24 -18.48 -8.79 20.51
C TYR A 24 -18.24 -8.71 18.99
N ALA A 25 -19.22 -8.20 18.23
CA ALA A 25 -19.12 -8.08 16.78
C ALA A 25 -17.92 -7.21 16.36
N LEU A 26 -17.71 -6.07 17.02
CA LEU A 26 -16.54 -5.21 16.80
C LEU A 26 -15.22 -5.93 17.13
N ALA A 27 -15.17 -6.67 18.24
CA ALA A 27 -13.96 -7.38 18.65
C ALA A 27 -13.60 -8.47 17.64
N VAL A 28 -14.56 -9.28 17.21
CA VAL A 28 -14.29 -10.39 16.27
C VAL A 28 -13.92 -9.89 14.88
N THR A 29 -14.53 -8.81 14.38
CA THR A 29 -14.13 -8.23 13.08
C THR A 29 -12.76 -7.56 13.18
N HIS A 30 -12.40 -6.97 14.32
CA HIS A 30 -11.07 -6.43 14.57
C HIS A 30 -10.00 -7.53 14.59
N ILE A 31 -10.28 -8.69 15.20
CA ILE A 31 -9.38 -9.86 15.13
C ILE A 31 -9.22 -10.31 13.67
N THR A 32 -10.30 -10.32 12.88
CA THR A 32 -10.22 -10.66 11.45
C THR A 32 -9.31 -9.69 10.69
N ILE A 33 -9.42 -8.38 10.92
CA ILE A 33 -8.52 -7.38 10.34
C ILE A 33 -7.07 -7.61 10.78
N ALA A 34 -6.83 -7.84 12.08
CA ALA A 34 -5.51 -8.15 12.61
C ALA A 34 -4.91 -9.43 11.97
N ALA A 35 -5.73 -10.44 11.71
CA ALA A 35 -5.31 -11.66 11.04
C ALA A 35 -4.95 -11.41 9.55
N VAL A 36 -5.74 -10.62 8.82
CA VAL A 36 -5.41 -10.24 7.43
C VAL A 36 -4.10 -9.45 7.39
N THR A 37 -3.97 -8.38 8.19
CA THR A 37 -2.80 -7.49 8.15
C THR A 37 -1.51 -8.20 8.60
N ILE A 38 -1.52 -8.90 9.73
CA ILE A 38 -0.31 -9.49 10.31
C ILE A 38 0.08 -10.76 9.56
N TYR A 39 -0.87 -11.69 9.36
CA TYR A 39 -0.58 -13.01 8.81
C TYR A 39 -0.62 -13.04 7.29
N LEU A 40 -1.76 -12.74 6.65
CA LEU A 40 -1.85 -12.87 5.18
C LEU A 40 -0.99 -11.83 4.46
N HIS A 41 -1.05 -10.58 4.90
CA HIS A 41 -0.43 -9.46 4.22
C HIS A 41 1.06 -9.35 4.53
N ARG A 42 1.43 -8.96 5.75
CA ARG A 42 2.82 -8.63 6.10
C ARG A 42 3.71 -9.86 6.22
N SER A 43 3.20 -10.98 6.74
CA SER A 43 3.98 -12.21 6.91
C SER A 43 3.96 -13.11 5.67
N ALA A 44 2.80 -13.69 5.32
CA ALA A 44 2.72 -14.72 4.28
C ALA A 44 3.00 -14.16 2.87
N THR A 45 2.45 -12.99 2.54
CA THR A 45 2.63 -12.38 1.22
C THR A 45 3.99 -11.73 1.09
N HIS A 46 4.30 -10.76 1.96
CA HIS A 46 5.43 -9.84 1.78
C HIS A 46 6.70 -10.22 2.53
N ARG A 47 6.64 -11.22 3.42
CA ARG A 47 7.79 -11.70 4.21
C ARG A 47 8.49 -10.59 4.99
N GLY A 48 7.73 -9.59 5.45
CA GLY A 48 8.24 -8.51 6.30
C GLY A 48 8.55 -8.98 7.72
N LEU A 49 7.85 -10.01 8.18
CA LEU A 49 8.09 -10.69 9.45
C LEU A 49 7.91 -12.20 9.33
N ASP A 50 8.60 -12.93 10.21
CA ASP A 50 8.32 -14.33 10.49
C ASP A 50 7.44 -14.43 11.75
N LEU A 51 6.38 -15.24 11.71
CA LEU A 51 5.52 -15.53 12.86
C LEU A 51 5.86 -16.89 13.46
N HIS A 52 5.77 -16.99 14.78
CA HIS A 52 5.79 -18.27 15.47
C HIS A 52 4.59 -19.16 15.01
N PRO A 53 4.71 -20.50 14.99
CA PRO A 53 3.64 -21.38 14.53
C PRO A 53 2.29 -21.18 15.25
N ILE A 54 2.31 -20.80 16.54
CA ILE A 54 1.09 -20.55 17.34
C ILE A 54 0.24 -19.41 16.74
N PRO A 55 0.70 -18.14 16.72
CA PRO A 55 -0.09 -17.06 16.11
C PRO A 55 -0.33 -17.29 14.62
N SER A 56 0.64 -17.87 13.89
CA SER A 56 0.45 -18.21 12.47
C SER A 56 -0.74 -19.14 12.25
N HIS A 57 -0.85 -20.21 13.04
CA HIS A 57 -1.96 -21.15 12.94
C HIS A 57 -3.27 -20.53 13.43
N PHE A 58 -3.23 -19.78 14.53
CA PHE A 58 -4.41 -19.08 15.04
C PHE A 58 -5.02 -18.17 13.97
N PHE A 59 -4.21 -17.30 13.34
CA PHE A 59 -4.70 -16.40 12.30
C PHE A 59 -5.21 -17.16 11.07
N ARG A 60 -4.48 -18.19 10.62
CA ARG A 60 -4.92 -19.05 9.51
C ARG A 60 -6.29 -19.69 9.78
N PHE A 61 -6.46 -20.31 10.95
CA PHE A 61 -7.71 -20.91 11.36
C PHE A 61 -8.84 -19.89 11.48
N TRP A 62 -8.56 -18.76 12.12
CA TRP A 62 -9.53 -17.68 12.33
C TRP A 62 -10.07 -17.14 11.01
N LEU A 63 -9.20 -16.92 10.02
CA LEU A 63 -9.58 -16.45 8.70
C LEU A 63 -10.42 -17.49 7.95
N TRP A 64 -10.01 -18.75 7.97
CA TRP A 64 -10.84 -19.81 7.38
C TRP A 64 -12.24 -19.87 8.02
N LEU A 65 -12.32 -19.78 9.35
CA LEU A 65 -13.58 -19.81 10.09
C LEU A 65 -14.47 -18.59 9.79
N THR A 66 -13.89 -17.39 9.81
CA THR A 66 -14.66 -16.13 9.76
C THR A 66 -14.82 -15.52 8.38
N THR A 67 -14.06 -15.97 7.38
CA THR A 67 -14.14 -15.41 6.01
C THR A 67 -14.10 -16.48 4.91
N GLY A 68 -13.73 -17.72 5.25
CA GLY A 68 -13.50 -18.78 4.26
C GLY A 68 -12.22 -18.60 3.45
N MET A 69 -11.36 -17.65 3.80
CA MET A 69 -10.14 -17.37 3.03
C MET A 69 -9.12 -18.51 3.11
N VAL A 70 -8.54 -18.84 1.97
CA VAL A 70 -7.42 -19.78 1.84
C VAL A 70 -6.12 -18.98 1.67
N THR A 71 -5.08 -19.36 2.41
CA THR A 71 -3.81 -18.60 2.44
C THR A 71 -3.19 -18.50 1.04
N LYS A 72 -3.15 -19.60 0.29
CA LYS A 72 -2.54 -19.65 -1.05
C LYS A 72 -3.22 -18.71 -2.03
N GLU A 73 -4.55 -18.72 -2.05
CA GLU A 73 -5.35 -17.85 -2.93
C GLU A 73 -5.06 -16.39 -2.64
N TRP A 74 -5.09 -15.99 -1.37
CA TRP A 74 -4.92 -14.58 -0.99
C TRP A 74 -3.53 -14.09 -1.34
N VAL A 75 -2.50 -14.87 -0.97
CA VAL A 75 -1.10 -14.56 -1.26
C VAL A 75 -0.86 -14.46 -2.76
N ALA A 76 -1.39 -15.38 -3.56
CA ALA A 76 -1.22 -15.39 -5.01
C ALA A 76 -1.84 -14.15 -5.66
N ILE A 77 -3.09 -13.85 -5.31
CA ILE A 77 -3.85 -12.72 -5.87
C ILE A 77 -3.20 -11.40 -5.46
N HIS A 78 -2.81 -11.23 -4.20
CA HIS A 78 -2.17 -10.00 -3.73
C HIS A 78 -0.79 -9.79 -4.36
N ARG A 79 0.01 -10.85 -4.51
CA ARG A 79 1.28 -10.76 -5.24
C ARG A 79 1.09 -10.42 -6.72
N LYS A 80 0.07 -10.99 -7.37
CA LYS A 80 -0.28 -10.64 -8.75
C LYS A 80 -0.65 -9.16 -8.85
N HIS A 81 -1.47 -8.66 -7.94
CA HIS A 81 -1.81 -7.24 -7.85
C HIS A 81 -0.56 -6.36 -7.75
N HIS A 82 0.38 -6.64 -6.84
CA HIS A 82 1.63 -5.88 -6.79
C HIS A 82 2.47 -5.98 -8.06
N ALA A 83 2.56 -7.17 -8.67
CA ALA A 83 3.37 -7.40 -9.86
C ALA A 83 2.79 -6.77 -11.13
N LYS A 84 1.46 -6.61 -11.17
CA LYS A 84 0.69 -6.16 -12.34
C LYS A 84 -0.14 -4.92 -12.04
N CYS A 85 0.23 -4.17 -11.01
CA CYS A 85 -0.55 -3.08 -10.47
C CYS A 85 -0.93 -2.06 -11.55
N GLU A 86 -2.21 -1.71 -11.60
CA GLU A 86 -2.80 -0.78 -12.58
C GLU A 86 -2.71 -1.20 -14.05
N THR A 87 -2.45 -2.48 -14.32
CA THR A 87 -2.55 -3.06 -15.66
C THR A 87 -3.84 -3.85 -15.81
N GLU A 88 -4.17 -4.23 -17.05
CA GLU A 88 -5.32 -5.11 -17.31
C GLU A 88 -5.18 -6.51 -16.68
N GLU A 89 -3.96 -6.91 -16.30
CA GLU A 89 -3.71 -8.16 -15.58
C GLU A 89 -3.93 -8.02 -14.06
N ASP A 90 -4.11 -6.80 -13.52
CA ASP A 90 -4.46 -6.61 -12.12
C ASP A 90 -5.91 -7.13 -11.87
N PRO A 91 -6.11 -8.07 -10.94
CA PRO A 91 -7.44 -8.61 -10.67
C PRO A 91 -8.42 -7.57 -10.11
N HIS A 92 -7.93 -6.53 -9.43
CA HIS A 92 -8.79 -5.58 -8.71
C HIS A 92 -8.30 -4.13 -8.75
N SER A 93 -7.62 -3.72 -9.83
CA SER A 93 -7.28 -2.31 -10.05
C SER A 93 -8.52 -1.46 -10.30
N PRO A 94 -8.76 -0.38 -9.53
CA PRO A 94 -9.83 0.57 -9.84
C PRO A 94 -9.50 1.46 -11.06
N VAL A 95 -8.24 1.52 -11.50
CA VAL A 95 -7.85 2.22 -12.72
C VAL A 95 -8.36 1.50 -13.96
N THR A 96 -8.27 0.16 -14.01
CA THR A 96 -8.74 -0.63 -15.16
C THR A 96 -10.18 -1.13 -15.02
N ARG A 97 -10.63 -1.44 -13.81
CA ARG A 97 -11.99 -1.97 -13.55
C ARG A 97 -13.02 -0.89 -13.18
N GLY A 98 -12.55 0.28 -12.75
CA GLY A 98 -13.39 1.33 -12.18
C GLY A 98 -13.68 1.13 -10.69
N ILE A 99 -13.70 2.23 -9.94
CA ILE A 99 -13.88 2.22 -8.48
C ILE A 99 -15.17 1.55 -8.01
N LYS A 100 -16.30 1.76 -8.72
CA LYS A 100 -17.59 1.14 -8.34
C LYS A 100 -17.51 -0.38 -8.37
N LYS A 101 -16.86 -0.94 -9.40
CA LYS A 101 -16.72 -2.38 -9.56
C LYS A 101 -15.85 -2.97 -8.46
N VAL A 102 -14.67 -2.37 -8.21
CA VAL A 102 -13.78 -2.85 -7.13
C VAL A 102 -14.46 -2.74 -5.76
N PHE A 103 -15.23 -1.67 -5.53
CA PHE A 103 -15.90 -1.45 -4.25
C PHE A 103 -17.04 -2.43 -3.97
N PHE A 104 -17.91 -2.68 -4.95
CA PHE A 104 -19.11 -3.50 -4.75
C PHE A 104 -18.94 -4.96 -5.18
N GLU A 105 -18.01 -5.26 -6.08
CA GLU A 105 -17.79 -6.61 -6.65
C GLU A 105 -16.37 -7.14 -6.34
N GLY A 106 -15.67 -6.56 -5.37
CA GLY A 106 -14.30 -6.95 -5.04
C GLY A 106 -14.14 -8.41 -4.61
N ALA A 107 -15.15 -8.97 -3.92
CA ALA A 107 -15.15 -10.38 -3.53
C ALA A 107 -15.38 -11.31 -4.74
N GLU A 108 -16.19 -10.89 -5.71
CA GLU A 108 -16.42 -11.58 -6.98
C GLU A 108 -15.15 -11.58 -7.83
N LEU A 109 -14.47 -10.43 -7.95
CA LEU A 109 -13.18 -10.31 -8.63
C LEU A 109 -12.14 -11.25 -8.02
N TYR A 110 -12.04 -11.26 -6.69
CA TYR A 110 -11.13 -12.15 -5.97
C TYR A 110 -11.46 -13.63 -6.24
N ARG A 111 -12.73 -14.01 -6.15
CA ARG A 111 -13.20 -15.40 -6.37
C ARG A 111 -13.07 -15.86 -7.83
N ALA A 112 -13.12 -14.93 -8.79
CA ALA A 112 -12.80 -15.22 -10.18
C ALA A 112 -11.32 -15.52 -10.34
N GLU A 113 -10.45 -14.69 -9.76
CA GLU A 113 -9.00 -14.88 -9.84
C GLU A 113 -8.50 -16.08 -9.03
N SER A 114 -9.16 -16.47 -7.93
CA SER A 114 -8.77 -17.65 -7.14
C SER A 114 -8.91 -18.96 -7.91
N LYS A 115 -9.75 -18.97 -8.96
CA LYS A 115 -9.93 -20.11 -9.87
C LYS A 115 -8.88 -20.14 -10.99
N ASN A 116 -8.03 -19.11 -11.11
CA ASN A 116 -6.98 -19.06 -12.11
C ASN A 116 -5.75 -19.86 -11.64
N MET A 117 -5.53 -21.03 -12.24
CA MET A 117 -4.42 -21.92 -11.87
C MET A 117 -3.05 -21.31 -12.18
N GLU A 118 -2.90 -20.54 -13.25
CA GLU A 118 -1.64 -19.86 -13.58
C GLU A 118 -1.25 -18.90 -12.45
N THR A 119 -2.22 -18.14 -11.94
CA THR A 119 -1.99 -17.23 -10.80
C THR A 119 -1.57 -17.99 -9.55
N MET A 120 -2.24 -19.11 -9.25
CA MET A 120 -1.93 -19.94 -8.08
C MET A 120 -0.52 -20.55 -8.15
N GLU A 121 -0.10 -21.01 -9.32
CA GLU A 121 1.23 -21.59 -9.54
C GLU A 121 2.33 -20.53 -9.50
N LYS A 122 2.13 -19.42 -10.20
CA LYS A 122 3.14 -18.36 -10.35
C LYS A 122 3.35 -17.53 -9.09
N TYR A 123 2.29 -17.24 -8.35
CA TYR A 123 2.33 -16.29 -7.24
C TYR A 123 2.07 -16.93 -5.86
N GLY A 124 1.48 -18.13 -5.79
CA GLY A 124 1.08 -18.78 -4.53
C GLY A 124 2.19 -19.52 -3.77
N TYR A 125 3.45 -19.45 -4.22
CA TYR A 125 4.56 -20.22 -3.66
C TYR A 125 4.88 -19.85 -2.19
N GLY A 126 5.43 -20.82 -1.45
CA GLY A 126 5.84 -20.66 -0.05
C GLY A 126 4.68 -20.51 0.94
N THR A 127 3.45 -20.79 0.52
CA THR A 127 2.29 -20.85 1.42
C THR A 127 2.18 -22.23 2.06
N PRO A 128 1.45 -22.36 3.18
CA PRO A 128 1.27 -23.65 3.83
C PRO A 128 0.68 -24.68 2.86
N ASP A 129 1.19 -25.91 2.95
CA ASP A 129 0.66 -27.10 2.30
C ASP A 129 0.89 -28.27 3.27
N ASP A 130 0.46 -28.09 4.52
CA ASP A 130 0.50 -29.14 5.54
C ASP A 130 -0.81 -29.96 5.51
N TRP A 131 -0.89 -30.98 6.37
CA TRP A 131 -2.08 -31.82 6.43
C TRP A 131 -3.36 -31.03 6.76
N VAL A 132 -3.27 -30.04 7.65
CA VAL A 132 -4.43 -29.21 8.04
C VAL A 132 -4.89 -28.39 6.85
N GLU A 133 -3.96 -27.79 6.11
CA GLU A 133 -4.29 -27.02 4.90
C GLU A 133 -5.06 -27.87 3.88
N ARG A 134 -4.54 -29.05 3.53
CA ARG A 134 -5.15 -29.91 2.51
C ARG A 134 -6.48 -30.53 2.92
N ASN A 135 -6.66 -30.81 4.21
CA ASN A 135 -7.80 -31.60 4.68
C ASN A 135 -8.88 -30.77 5.38
N ILE A 136 -8.57 -29.58 5.88
CA ILE A 136 -9.50 -28.75 6.65
C ILE A 136 -9.77 -27.41 5.96
N TYR A 137 -8.78 -26.78 5.33
CA TYR A 137 -8.92 -25.42 4.81
C TYR A 137 -9.18 -25.37 3.31
N THR A 138 -8.19 -25.75 2.50
CA THR A 138 -8.28 -25.71 1.04
C THR A 138 -9.41 -26.61 0.55
N GLY A 139 -10.29 -26.06 -0.29
CA GLY A 139 -11.47 -26.76 -0.81
C GLY A 139 -12.64 -26.90 0.18
N ARG A 140 -12.52 -26.38 1.41
CA ARG A 140 -13.55 -26.46 2.47
C ARG A 140 -13.89 -25.10 3.08
N SER A 141 -13.67 -24.00 2.36
CA SER A 141 -13.99 -22.63 2.80
C SER A 141 -15.42 -22.46 3.30
N ALA A 142 -16.39 -23.11 2.64
CA ALA A 142 -17.80 -23.07 3.01
C ALA A 142 -18.06 -23.65 4.41
N THR A 143 -17.27 -24.65 4.84
CA THR A 143 -17.44 -25.28 6.16
C THR A 143 -17.10 -24.32 7.28
N GLY A 144 -16.05 -23.51 7.15
CA GLY A 144 -15.68 -22.49 8.15
C GLY A 144 -16.78 -21.46 8.33
N ILE A 145 -17.24 -20.84 7.23
CA ILE A 145 -18.27 -19.80 7.29
C ILE A 145 -19.60 -20.32 7.85
N VAL A 146 -20.00 -21.56 7.51
CA VAL A 146 -21.22 -22.18 8.01
C VAL A 146 -21.09 -22.52 9.50
N LEU A 147 -19.92 -23.01 9.93
CA LEU A 147 -19.64 -23.25 11.33
C LEU A 147 -19.72 -21.94 12.14
N MET A 148 -19.18 -20.84 11.63
CA MET A 148 -19.27 -19.53 12.29
C MET A 148 -20.71 -19.02 12.40
N LEU A 149 -21.56 -19.28 11.39
CA LEU A 149 -23.00 -18.99 11.46
C LEU A 149 -23.65 -19.73 12.63
N PHE A 150 -23.42 -21.04 12.73
CA PHE A 150 -23.96 -21.84 13.82
C PHE A 150 -23.44 -21.39 15.19
N ILE A 151 -22.15 -21.03 15.30
CA ILE A 151 -21.58 -20.48 16.53
C ILE A 151 -22.31 -19.20 16.94
N ASN A 152 -22.46 -18.23 16.03
CA ASN A 152 -23.11 -16.97 16.37
C ASN A 152 -24.60 -17.16 16.72
N VAL A 153 -25.32 -18.01 16.00
CA VAL A 153 -26.73 -18.33 16.31
C VAL A 153 -26.84 -19.07 17.65
N ALA A 154 -25.92 -19.98 17.96
CA ALA A 154 -25.87 -20.64 19.26
C ALA A 154 -25.63 -19.64 20.39
N LEU A 155 -24.69 -18.70 20.21
CA LEU A 155 -24.37 -17.73 21.24
C LEU A 155 -25.49 -16.71 21.48
N PHE A 156 -26.12 -16.20 20.43
CA PHE A 156 -26.98 -15.01 20.51
C PHE A 156 -28.41 -15.21 20.00
N GLY A 157 -28.76 -16.40 19.49
CA GLY A 157 -30.04 -16.62 18.83
C GLY A 157 -30.10 -15.97 17.45
N VAL A 158 -31.26 -15.48 17.03
CA VAL A 158 -31.50 -14.95 15.67
C VAL A 158 -30.62 -13.73 15.37
N ILE A 159 -30.34 -12.87 16.36
CA ILE A 159 -29.44 -11.71 16.16
C ILE A 159 -28.00 -12.15 15.81
N GLY A 160 -27.62 -13.39 16.13
CA GLY A 160 -26.36 -14.00 15.71
C GLY A 160 -26.21 -14.07 14.19
N VAL A 161 -27.31 -14.14 13.43
CA VAL A 161 -27.28 -14.06 11.95
C VAL A 161 -26.76 -12.70 11.50
N SER A 162 -27.14 -11.61 12.17
CA SER A 162 -26.65 -10.26 11.86
C SER A 162 -25.16 -10.11 12.18
N VAL A 163 -24.68 -10.69 13.29
CA VAL A 163 -23.25 -10.73 13.62
C VAL A 163 -22.47 -11.48 12.54
N TRP A 164 -22.96 -12.64 12.12
CA TRP A 164 -22.36 -13.41 11.04
C TRP A 164 -22.34 -12.64 9.71
N ALA A 165 -23.46 -11.99 9.34
CA ALA A 165 -23.54 -11.18 8.13
C ALA A 165 -22.54 -10.02 8.15
N LEU A 166 -22.36 -9.36 9.30
CA LEU A 166 -21.35 -8.33 9.47
C LEU A 166 -19.93 -8.90 9.25
N GLN A 167 -19.61 -10.06 9.81
CA GLN A 167 -18.31 -10.72 9.60
C GLN A 167 -18.06 -11.03 8.12
N MET A 168 -19.07 -11.55 7.40
CA MET A 168 -18.96 -11.86 5.97
C MET A 168 -18.75 -10.60 5.12
N ALA A 169 -19.41 -9.49 5.47
CA ALA A 169 -19.32 -8.22 4.75
C ALA A 169 -18.05 -7.43 5.08
N TRP A 170 -17.43 -7.66 6.25
CA TRP A 170 -16.37 -6.81 6.78
C TRP A 170 -15.16 -6.72 5.85
N ILE A 171 -14.58 -7.86 5.47
CA ILE A 171 -13.37 -7.88 4.62
C ILE A 171 -13.64 -7.46 3.17
N PRO A 172 -14.73 -7.88 2.50
CA PRO A 172 -15.10 -7.35 1.19
C PRO A 172 -15.17 -5.82 1.17
N ILE A 173 -15.80 -5.20 2.17
CA ILE A 173 -15.92 -3.73 2.24
C ILE A 173 -14.58 -3.09 2.57
N THR A 174 -13.91 -3.55 3.63
CA THR A 174 -12.69 -2.90 4.13
C THR A 174 -11.46 -3.17 3.26
N ALA A 175 -11.18 -4.43 2.91
CA ALA A 175 -10.02 -4.79 2.10
C ALA A 175 -10.24 -4.55 0.61
N ALA A 176 -11.30 -5.10 0.03
CA ALA A 176 -11.50 -4.95 -1.41
C ALA A 176 -12.00 -3.54 -1.76
N GLY A 177 -13.01 -3.03 -1.06
CA GLY A 177 -13.57 -1.72 -1.38
C GLY A 177 -12.75 -0.53 -0.91
N ILE A 178 -12.35 -0.49 0.37
CA ILE A 178 -11.62 0.66 0.91
C ILE A 178 -10.13 0.57 0.56
N ILE A 179 -9.43 -0.50 0.94
CA ILE A 179 -7.97 -0.58 0.73
C ILE A 179 -7.64 -0.69 -0.76
N ASN A 180 -8.13 -1.71 -1.46
CA ASN A 180 -7.80 -1.91 -2.88
C ASN A 180 -8.55 -0.93 -3.80
N GLY A 181 -9.78 -0.54 -3.45
CA GLY A 181 -10.54 0.45 -4.21
C GLY A 181 -10.10 1.89 -3.90
N ILE A 182 -10.48 2.42 -2.74
CA ILE A 182 -10.19 3.82 -2.38
C ILE A 182 -8.68 4.06 -2.30
N GLY A 183 -7.90 3.12 -1.75
CA GLY A 183 -6.45 3.26 -1.64
C GLY A 183 -5.75 3.40 -2.98
N HIS A 184 -6.32 2.95 -4.10
CA HIS A 184 -5.78 3.18 -5.46
C HIS A 184 -6.50 4.28 -6.25
N TYR A 185 -7.44 4.98 -5.61
CA TYR A 185 -8.27 5.98 -6.27
C TYR A 185 -8.13 7.37 -5.65
N TRP A 186 -8.05 7.47 -4.32
CA TRP A 186 -8.06 8.75 -3.62
C TRP A 186 -7.35 8.69 -2.26
N GLY A 187 -6.49 9.69 -2.04
CA GLY A 187 -5.78 9.87 -0.78
C GLY A 187 -4.56 10.76 -0.94
N TYR A 188 -3.71 10.79 0.08
CA TYR A 188 -2.42 11.47 0.05
C TYR A 188 -1.28 10.50 -0.28
N ARG A 189 -0.13 11.03 -0.71
CA ARG A 189 1.07 10.21 -0.99
C ARG A 189 2.26 10.77 -0.24
N ASN A 190 2.99 9.89 0.43
CA ASN A 190 4.30 10.21 1.00
C ASN A 190 5.43 9.98 0.00
N TYR A 191 5.22 9.09 -0.96
CA TYR A 191 6.21 8.64 -1.93
C TYR A 191 5.64 8.61 -3.34
N GLU A 192 6.51 8.90 -4.30
CA GLU A 192 6.23 8.74 -5.73
C GLU A 192 6.57 7.29 -6.14
N CYS A 193 5.61 6.37 -5.98
CA CYS A 193 5.67 5.03 -6.56
C CYS A 193 5.04 5.00 -7.97
N ASN A 194 5.29 3.92 -8.71
CA ASN A 194 4.90 3.79 -10.11
C ASN A 194 3.41 3.45 -10.36
N ASP A 195 2.65 3.19 -9.29
CA ASP A 195 1.22 2.85 -9.29
C ASP A 195 0.36 3.99 -8.71
N ALA A 196 -0.96 3.78 -8.67
CA ALA A 196 -1.92 4.77 -8.18
C ALA A 196 -2.17 4.70 -6.66
N ALA A 197 -1.39 3.93 -5.88
CA ALA A 197 -1.62 3.75 -4.45
C ALA A 197 -1.48 5.06 -3.65
N THR A 198 -2.38 5.28 -2.71
CA THR A 198 -2.54 6.47 -1.88
C THR A 198 -2.82 6.04 -0.44
N ASN A 199 -2.32 6.79 0.52
CA ASN A 199 -2.72 6.67 1.92
C ASN A 199 -4.08 7.36 2.09
N ILE A 200 -5.04 6.71 2.75
CA ILE A 200 -6.40 7.24 2.88
C ILE A 200 -6.52 8.13 4.11
N PHE A 201 -6.18 7.60 5.29
CA PHE A 201 -6.32 8.28 6.56
C PHE A 201 -5.18 7.87 7.50
N PRO A 202 -4.64 8.77 8.35
CA PRO A 202 -3.42 8.46 9.09
C PRO A 202 -3.64 7.67 10.39
N ILE A 203 -4.88 7.38 10.80
CA ILE A 203 -5.17 6.84 12.15
C ILE A 203 -5.12 5.30 12.22
N GLY A 204 -5.15 4.54 11.14
CA GLY A 204 -4.67 3.14 11.20
C GLY A 204 -5.48 2.12 12.00
N ILE A 205 -6.64 2.45 12.60
CA ILE A 205 -7.28 1.59 13.61
C ILE A 205 -8.23 0.57 12.98
N LEU A 206 -9.20 1.03 12.19
CA LEU A 206 -10.33 0.19 11.76
C LEU A 206 -9.94 -0.88 10.74
N ILE A 207 -8.91 -0.61 9.94
CA ILE A 207 -8.46 -1.53 8.88
C ILE A 207 -6.99 -1.93 9.05
N GLY A 208 -6.47 -1.87 10.28
CA GLY A 208 -5.21 -2.53 10.63
C GLY A 208 -3.93 -1.80 10.23
N GLY A 209 -4.02 -0.52 9.82
CA GLY A 209 -2.90 0.25 9.27
C GLY A 209 -2.76 0.10 7.75
N GLU A 210 -3.59 -0.74 7.13
CA GLU A 210 -3.62 -1.00 5.69
C GLU A 210 -4.07 0.22 4.87
N GLU A 211 -4.69 1.22 5.50
CA GLU A 211 -4.98 2.51 4.85
C GLU A 211 -3.72 3.30 4.48
N LEU A 212 -2.54 2.92 4.98
CA LEU A 212 -1.23 3.49 4.64
C LEU A 212 -0.67 2.84 3.36
N HIS A 213 -1.52 2.78 2.33
CA HIS A 213 -1.34 1.97 1.14
C HIS A 213 -0.24 2.48 0.19
N ASN A 214 -0.03 3.80 0.09
CA ASN A 214 1.09 4.36 -0.68
C ASN A 214 2.44 3.98 -0.06
N ASN A 215 2.54 4.01 1.27
CA ASN A 215 3.75 3.59 1.97
C ASN A 215 4.03 2.11 1.71
N HIS A 216 2.98 1.29 1.82
CA HIS A 216 3.02 -0.14 1.53
C HIS A 216 3.49 -0.43 0.10
N HIS A 217 2.85 0.15 -0.91
CA HIS A 217 3.23 -0.05 -2.31
C HIS A 217 4.65 0.41 -2.64
N THR A 218 5.15 1.41 -1.92
CA THR A 218 6.54 1.87 -2.05
C THR A 218 7.53 0.88 -1.41
N PHE A 219 7.21 0.36 -0.23
CA PHE A 219 8.08 -0.53 0.55
C PHE A 219 7.38 -1.85 0.89
N GLY A 220 6.93 -2.61 -0.13
CA GLY A 220 6.03 -3.75 0.07
C GLY A 220 6.54 -4.81 1.04
N THR A 221 7.86 -4.98 1.16
CA THR A 221 8.45 -5.95 2.10
C THR A 221 8.60 -5.45 3.54
N SER A 222 8.25 -4.20 3.84
CA SER A 222 8.32 -3.63 5.19
C SER A 222 7.21 -4.20 6.07
N ALA A 223 7.54 -4.67 7.28
CA ALA A 223 6.54 -5.07 8.27
C ALA A 223 5.79 -3.87 8.88
N LYS A 224 6.34 -2.66 8.75
CA LYS A 224 5.76 -1.41 9.24
C LYS A 224 5.23 -0.60 8.05
N LEU A 225 3.96 -0.23 8.07
CA LEU A 225 3.33 0.54 7.00
C LEU A 225 3.40 2.05 7.25
N SER A 226 3.53 2.51 8.50
CA SER A 226 3.70 3.94 8.79
C SER A 226 5.09 4.47 8.48
N ALA A 227 5.12 5.63 7.82
CA ALA A 227 6.32 6.34 7.41
C ALA A 227 6.48 7.70 8.11
N LYS A 228 5.38 8.34 8.50
CA LYS A 228 5.38 9.63 9.24
C LYS A 228 5.03 9.44 10.70
N TRP A 229 5.46 10.37 11.54
CA TRP A 229 5.24 10.31 13.00
C TRP A 229 3.75 10.38 13.39
N TYR A 230 2.93 11.02 12.57
CA TYR A 230 1.48 11.15 12.77
C TYR A 230 0.68 9.98 12.17
N GLU A 231 1.34 9.04 11.49
CA GLU A 231 0.69 7.84 10.94
C GLU A 231 0.71 6.74 11.99
N PHE A 232 -0.47 6.41 12.51
CA PHE A 232 -0.65 5.29 13.40
C PHE A 232 -0.83 4.01 12.58
N ASP A 233 -0.14 2.94 13.00
CA ASP A 233 -0.21 1.62 12.38
C ASP A 233 -0.48 0.61 13.50
N ILE A 234 -1.75 0.23 13.68
CA ILE A 234 -2.13 -0.70 14.75
C ILE A 234 -1.59 -2.11 14.50
N GLY A 235 -1.46 -2.53 13.23
CA GLY A 235 -0.83 -3.79 12.87
C GLY A 235 0.63 -3.84 13.33
N TRP A 236 1.36 -2.73 13.18
CA TRP A 236 2.72 -2.61 13.70
C TRP A 236 2.75 -2.71 15.23
N MET A 237 1.82 -2.04 15.93
CA MET A 237 1.70 -2.17 17.40
C MET A 237 1.54 -3.64 17.83
N TYR A 238 0.65 -4.40 17.19
CA TYR A 238 0.47 -5.83 17.49
C TYR A 238 1.71 -6.67 17.15
N ILE A 239 2.37 -6.40 16.03
CA ILE A 239 3.63 -7.07 15.67
C ILE A 239 4.69 -6.83 16.75
N ARG A 240 4.82 -5.60 17.27
CA ARG A 240 5.75 -5.28 18.36
C ARG A 240 5.40 -6.02 19.64
N MET A 241 4.11 -6.11 20.00
CA MET A 241 3.66 -6.90 21.16
C MET A 241 4.01 -8.38 21.00
N LEU A 242 3.79 -8.97 19.83
CA LEU A 242 4.17 -10.36 19.55
C LEU A 242 5.69 -10.56 19.58
N GLU A 243 6.46 -9.60 19.06
CA GLU A 243 7.93 -9.66 19.09
C GLU A 243 8.47 -9.59 20.53
N THR A 244 7.88 -8.77 21.40
CA THR A 244 8.31 -8.68 22.81
C THR A 244 8.20 -9.98 23.59
N VAL A 245 7.27 -10.86 23.20
CA VAL A 245 7.07 -12.19 23.82
C VAL A 245 7.68 -13.33 22.98
N GLY A 246 8.47 -13.01 21.94
CA GLY A 246 9.16 -14.00 21.10
C GLY A 246 8.26 -14.73 20.10
N LEU A 247 7.04 -14.25 19.85
CA LEU A 247 6.07 -14.86 18.93
C LEU A 247 6.13 -14.29 17.49
N ALA A 248 6.92 -13.25 17.27
CA ALA A 248 7.19 -12.69 15.94
C ALA A 248 8.65 -12.24 15.85
N LYS A 249 9.19 -12.21 14.62
CA LYS A 249 10.50 -11.63 14.33
C LYS A 249 10.38 -10.72 13.11
N VAL A 250 10.57 -9.42 13.30
CA VAL A 250 10.60 -8.47 12.17
C VAL A 250 11.87 -8.70 11.36
N LYS A 251 11.73 -8.83 10.04
CA LYS A 251 12.85 -9.04 9.12
C LYS A 251 13.25 -7.77 8.39
N LYS A 252 12.27 -6.96 8.02
CA LYS A 252 12.45 -5.81 7.14
C LYS A 252 11.58 -4.65 7.58
N VAL A 253 12.16 -3.46 7.55
CA VAL A 253 11.49 -2.18 7.71
C VAL A 253 11.98 -1.25 6.60
N ALA A 254 11.14 -0.31 6.17
CA ALA A 254 11.54 0.70 5.22
C ALA A 254 12.80 1.45 5.72
N PRO A 255 13.80 1.66 4.85
CA PRO A 255 15.02 2.36 5.23
C PRO A 255 14.69 3.78 5.70
N GLN A 256 15.38 4.22 6.75
CA GLN A 256 15.32 5.60 7.23
C GLN A 256 16.57 6.32 6.71
N PRO A 257 16.42 7.38 5.91
CA PRO A 257 17.55 8.18 5.46
C PRO A 257 18.34 8.71 6.63
N LYS A 258 19.67 8.55 6.59
CA LYS A 258 20.59 9.20 7.52
C LYS A 258 21.24 10.38 6.84
N PHE A 259 21.53 11.40 7.62
CA PHE A 259 22.13 12.63 7.14
C PHE A 259 23.40 12.95 7.92
N ASP A 260 24.46 13.29 7.20
CA ASP A 260 25.67 13.89 7.73
C ASP A 260 25.79 15.34 7.21
N PRO A 261 25.52 16.36 8.06
CA PRO A 261 25.61 17.75 7.66
C PRO A 261 27.06 18.23 7.43
N ALA A 262 28.07 17.50 7.90
CA ALA A 262 29.47 17.86 7.71
C ALA A 262 30.02 17.42 6.35
N LYS A 263 29.25 16.62 5.59
CA LYS A 263 29.70 16.07 4.31
C LYS A 263 29.63 17.12 3.19
N LEU A 264 30.80 17.52 2.70
CA LEU A 264 30.94 18.56 1.67
C LEU A 264 31.04 18.01 0.24
N HIS A 265 31.46 16.74 0.10
CA HIS A 265 31.75 16.10 -1.17
C HIS A 265 30.91 14.84 -1.37
N LEU A 266 30.50 14.59 -2.61
CA LEU A 266 29.83 13.36 -3.02
C LEU A 266 30.87 12.28 -3.25
N ASP A 267 30.76 11.20 -2.48
CA ASP A 267 31.57 9.99 -2.59
C ASP A 267 30.69 8.76 -2.85
N PHE A 268 31.32 7.58 -2.89
CA PHE A 268 30.61 6.32 -3.12
C PHE A 268 29.59 5.99 -2.03
N ASP A 269 29.83 6.39 -0.78
CA ASP A 269 28.91 6.14 0.33
C ASP A 269 27.65 6.98 0.18
N THR A 270 27.79 8.25 -0.22
CA THR A 270 26.65 9.11 -0.54
C THR A 270 25.88 8.59 -1.74
N LEU A 271 26.54 8.17 -2.82
CA LEU A 271 25.88 7.54 -3.97
C LEU A 271 25.06 6.33 -3.53
N GLN A 272 25.65 5.44 -2.73
CA GLN A 272 24.96 4.26 -2.21
C GLN A 272 23.77 4.63 -1.32
N SER A 273 23.92 5.63 -0.44
CA SER A 273 22.82 6.10 0.42
C SER A 273 21.70 6.76 -0.38
N VAL A 274 22.01 7.56 -1.40
CA VAL A 274 21.03 8.15 -2.34
C VAL A 274 20.24 7.06 -3.07
N ILE A 275 20.93 6.05 -3.63
CA ILE A 275 20.28 4.92 -4.33
C ILE A 275 19.41 4.09 -3.39
N ALA A 276 19.90 3.81 -2.17
CA ALA A 276 19.16 3.06 -1.16
C ALA A 276 17.91 3.82 -0.68
N ASN A 277 17.96 5.14 -0.63
CA ASN A 277 16.89 6.02 -0.19
C ASN A 277 16.16 6.73 -1.35
N ARG A 278 16.22 6.18 -2.57
CA ARG A 278 15.68 6.81 -3.80
C ARG A 278 14.23 7.30 -3.66
N TYR A 279 13.37 6.59 -2.93
CA TYR A 279 11.98 7.02 -2.73
C TYR A 279 11.87 8.27 -1.85
N ASP A 280 12.71 8.43 -0.81
CA ASP A 280 12.78 9.70 -0.07
C ASP A 280 13.35 10.80 -0.97
N VAL A 281 14.41 10.51 -1.73
CA VAL A 281 15.00 11.46 -2.68
C VAL A 281 13.96 12.00 -3.67
N THR A 282 13.23 11.12 -4.36
CA THR A 282 12.18 11.50 -5.31
C THR A 282 11.04 12.25 -4.63
N ALA A 283 10.61 11.84 -3.44
CA ALA A 283 9.57 12.56 -2.69
C ALA A 283 10.00 13.98 -2.29
N LYS A 284 11.27 14.16 -1.90
CA LYS A 284 11.84 15.48 -1.59
C LYS A 284 11.99 16.32 -2.85
N TYR A 285 12.36 15.71 -3.98
CA TYR A 285 12.42 16.37 -5.27
C TYR A 285 11.04 16.87 -5.69
N ALA A 286 10.01 16.04 -5.56
CA ALA A 286 8.62 16.41 -5.85
C ALA A 286 8.16 17.60 -4.99
N LYS A 287 8.62 17.68 -3.73
CA LYS A 287 8.38 18.86 -2.88
C LYS A 287 9.09 20.11 -3.41
N SER A 288 10.35 20.00 -3.84
CA SER A 288 11.08 21.11 -4.49
C SER A 288 10.39 21.57 -5.78
N LEU A 289 9.95 20.64 -6.62
CA LEU A 289 9.18 20.92 -7.84
C LEU A 289 7.86 21.62 -7.52
N LYS A 290 7.17 21.20 -6.46
CA LYS A 290 5.96 21.88 -6.00
C LYS A 290 6.26 23.33 -5.59
N GLN A 291 7.39 23.63 -4.95
CA GLN A 291 7.78 25.00 -4.63
C GLN A 291 7.96 25.82 -5.91
N THR A 292 8.81 25.35 -6.84
CA THR A 292 9.03 26.03 -8.13
C THR A 292 7.73 26.23 -8.91
N TRP A 293 6.81 25.26 -8.86
CA TRP A 293 5.49 25.42 -9.46
C TRP A 293 4.71 26.60 -8.87
N HIS A 294 4.72 26.80 -7.55
CA HIS A 294 4.02 27.94 -6.94
C HIS A 294 4.67 29.27 -7.33
N ASP A 295 5.99 29.30 -7.46
CA ASP A 295 6.72 30.50 -7.86
C ASP A 295 6.39 30.88 -9.33
N GLU A 296 6.15 29.88 -10.20
CA GLU A 296 5.93 30.08 -11.63
C GLU A 296 4.44 30.18 -12.05
N VAL A 297 3.50 29.66 -11.25
CA VAL A 297 2.10 29.50 -11.69
C VAL A 297 1.40 30.83 -11.99
N GLU A 298 1.68 31.89 -11.23
CA GLU A 298 1.07 33.21 -11.48
C GLU A 298 1.60 33.82 -12.78
N HIS A 299 2.91 33.69 -13.05
CA HIS A 299 3.49 34.09 -14.33
C HIS A 299 2.84 33.36 -15.52
N LEU A 300 2.62 32.05 -15.39
CA LEU A 300 1.98 31.23 -16.43
C LEU A 300 0.52 31.61 -16.68
N LYS A 301 -0.23 31.99 -15.64
CA LYS A 301 -1.61 32.45 -15.78
C LYS A 301 -1.68 33.85 -16.39
N GLU A 302 -0.89 34.79 -15.89
CA GLU A 302 -1.04 36.20 -16.23
C GLU A 302 -0.35 36.58 -17.54
N LYS A 303 0.89 36.09 -17.75
CA LYS A 303 1.69 36.48 -18.93
C LYS A 303 1.53 35.52 -20.09
N ALA A 304 1.48 34.21 -19.82
CA ALA A 304 1.30 33.20 -20.86
C ALA A 304 -0.17 32.87 -21.13
N GLN A 305 -1.11 33.43 -20.34
CA GLN A 305 -2.55 33.25 -20.50
C GLN A 305 -3.01 31.78 -20.56
N LEU A 306 -2.26 30.88 -19.91
CA LEU A 306 -2.58 29.46 -19.90
C LEU A 306 -3.79 29.19 -19.01
N GLU A 307 -4.74 28.43 -19.53
CA GLU A 307 -5.98 28.13 -18.81
C GLU A 307 -5.75 27.33 -17.52
N SER A 308 -6.60 27.56 -16.52
CA SER A 308 -6.51 26.85 -15.23
C SER A 308 -6.66 25.33 -15.37
N GLY A 309 -7.46 24.87 -16.35
CA GLY A 309 -7.61 23.44 -16.66
C GLY A 309 -6.31 22.82 -17.20
N PHE A 310 -5.67 23.50 -18.15
CA PHE A 310 -4.37 23.14 -18.69
C PHE A 310 -3.32 23.03 -17.57
N LEU A 311 -3.19 24.07 -16.74
CA LEU A 311 -2.20 24.11 -15.66
C LEU A 311 -2.40 22.97 -14.64
N ARG A 312 -3.64 22.64 -14.30
CA ARG A 312 -3.96 21.53 -13.39
C ARG A 312 -3.53 20.18 -13.99
N SER A 313 -3.76 19.97 -15.28
CA SER A 313 -3.33 18.75 -15.98
C SER A 313 -1.81 18.70 -16.09
N ALA A 314 -1.17 19.77 -16.57
CA ALA A 314 0.28 19.86 -16.77
C ALA A 314 1.05 19.61 -15.47
N LYS A 315 0.56 20.14 -14.34
CA LYS A 315 1.12 19.86 -13.01
C LYS A 315 1.19 18.37 -12.72
N LYS A 316 0.14 17.60 -13.03
CA LYS A 316 0.13 16.15 -12.82
C LYS A 316 1.12 15.44 -13.75
N LEU A 317 1.23 15.91 -15.00
CA LEU A 317 2.14 15.34 -15.99
C LEU A 317 3.62 15.52 -15.62
N LEU A 318 3.99 16.62 -14.94
CA LEU A 318 5.38 16.86 -14.51
C LEU A 318 5.94 15.75 -13.60
N HIS A 319 5.07 15.10 -12.82
CA HIS A 319 5.43 14.02 -11.91
C HIS A 319 5.41 12.63 -12.57
N ARG A 320 4.88 12.49 -13.79
CA ARG A 320 4.81 11.20 -14.49
C ARG A 320 6.13 10.85 -15.16
N GLU A 321 6.45 9.56 -15.21
CA GLU A 321 7.61 9.07 -15.96
C GLU A 321 7.46 9.38 -17.46
N PRO A 322 8.49 9.95 -18.13
CA PRO A 322 8.41 10.36 -19.54
C PRO A 322 7.98 9.23 -20.49
N ASN A 323 8.39 7.99 -20.19
CA ASN A 323 8.08 6.81 -20.99
C ASN A 323 6.60 6.39 -20.90
N LYS A 324 5.86 6.88 -19.89
CA LYS A 324 4.42 6.65 -19.70
C LYS A 324 3.56 7.76 -20.28
N LEU A 325 4.17 8.81 -20.85
CA LEU A 325 3.43 9.92 -21.46
C LEU A 325 3.07 9.60 -22.91
N GLU A 326 1.77 9.62 -23.19
CA GLU A 326 1.24 9.62 -24.56
C GLU A 326 1.60 10.91 -25.31
N ALA A 327 1.50 10.89 -26.64
CA ALA A 327 1.88 12.04 -27.48
C ALA A 327 1.19 13.37 -27.07
N PRO A 328 -0.13 13.42 -26.81
CA PRO A 328 -0.79 14.66 -26.38
C PRO A 328 -0.25 15.20 -25.05
N HIS A 329 0.13 14.31 -24.12
CA HIS A 329 0.72 14.72 -22.85
C HIS A 329 2.13 15.31 -23.02
N LYS A 330 2.91 14.79 -23.98
CA LYS A 330 4.24 15.31 -24.31
C LYS A 330 4.15 16.69 -24.97
N GLU A 331 3.19 16.88 -25.87
CA GLU A 331 2.90 18.19 -26.47
C GLU A 331 2.49 19.20 -25.40
N GLN A 332 1.61 18.80 -24.47
CA GLN A 332 1.18 19.64 -23.36
C GLN A 332 2.36 20.12 -22.50
N LEU A 333 3.29 19.23 -22.16
CA LEU A 333 4.49 19.62 -21.42
C LEU A 333 5.42 20.52 -22.25
N THR A 334 5.52 20.27 -23.55
CA THR A 334 6.33 21.11 -24.46
C THR A 334 5.80 22.54 -24.50
N GLU A 335 4.49 22.72 -24.58
CA GLU A 335 3.83 24.04 -24.49
C GLU A 335 4.11 24.71 -23.15
N LEU A 336 3.94 24.00 -22.02
CA LEU A 336 4.29 24.53 -20.70
C LEU A 336 5.75 25.02 -20.63
N PHE A 337 6.68 24.23 -21.17
CA PHE A 337 8.11 24.52 -21.14
C PHE A 337 8.51 25.68 -22.04
N ALA A 338 7.71 26.02 -23.06
CA ALA A 338 7.90 27.23 -23.84
C ALA A 338 7.72 28.51 -22.99
N HIS A 339 6.95 28.42 -21.90
CA HIS A 339 6.60 29.55 -21.05
C HIS A 339 7.29 29.53 -19.66
N SER A 340 7.94 28.44 -19.27
CA SER A 340 8.73 28.37 -18.03
C SER A 340 9.99 27.54 -18.19
N LYS A 341 11.13 28.24 -18.34
CA LYS A 341 12.47 27.63 -18.29
C LYS A 341 12.75 26.94 -16.95
N PRO A 342 12.38 27.50 -15.77
CA PRO A 342 12.57 26.82 -14.50
C PRO A 342 11.87 25.46 -14.42
N LEU A 343 10.60 25.37 -14.85
CA LEU A 343 9.87 24.10 -14.85
C LEU A 343 10.44 23.09 -15.85
N LYS A 344 10.92 23.55 -17.01
CA LYS A 344 11.64 22.70 -17.97
C LYS A 344 12.89 22.09 -17.35
N THR A 345 13.75 22.92 -16.75
CA THR A 345 14.98 22.45 -16.10
C THR A 345 14.67 21.50 -14.94
N MET A 346 13.67 21.79 -14.11
CA MET A 346 13.23 20.86 -13.07
C MET A 346 12.77 19.51 -13.66
N HIS A 347 12.02 19.52 -14.75
CA HIS A 347 11.57 18.28 -15.37
C HIS A 347 12.75 17.45 -15.90
N GLU A 348 13.66 18.07 -16.65
CA GLU A 348 14.86 17.42 -17.20
C GLU A 348 15.75 16.86 -16.09
N MET A 349 16.03 17.64 -15.05
CA MET A 349 16.87 17.19 -13.94
C MET A 349 16.22 16.07 -13.12
N ARG A 350 14.88 16.03 -13.01
CA ARG A 350 14.19 14.88 -12.38
C ARG A 350 14.44 13.59 -13.15
N VAL A 351 14.31 13.64 -14.47
CA VAL A 351 14.47 12.48 -15.35
C VAL A 351 15.91 11.96 -15.28
N GLU A 352 16.89 12.86 -15.34
CA GLU A 352 18.30 12.52 -15.21
C GLU A 352 18.64 11.92 -13.84
N LEU A 353 18.07 12.45 -12.76
CA LEU A 353 18.27 11.92 -11.41
C LEU A 353 17.71 10.50 -11.29
N GLY A 354 16.54 10.25 -11.89
CA GLY A 354 15.93 8.92 -11.96
C GLY A 354 16.83 7.89 -12.65
N ALA A 355 17.49 8.29 -13.74
CA ALA A 355 18.37 7.42 -14.52
C ALA A 355 19.57 6.87 -13.72
N ILE A 356 19.99 7.54 -12.63
CA ILE A 356 21.13 7.10 -11.79
C ILE A 356 20.86 5.75 -11.11
N TRP A 357 19.61 5.46 -10.76
CA TRP A 357 19.23 4.20 -10.08
C TRP A 357 18.31 3.30 -10.90
N GLU A 358 18.02 3.67 -12.15
CA GLU A 358 17.46 2.72 -13.10
C GLU A 358 18.51 1.69 -13.50
N ARG A 359 18.06 0.53 -14.02
CA ARG A 359 18.98 -0.53 -14.47
C ARG A 359 19.85 0.01 -15.60
N SER A 360 21.05 0.45 -15.28
CA SER A 360 22.05 0.95 -16.23
C SER A 360 23.26 0.03 -16.27
N HIS A 361 23.96 0.01 -17.40
CA HIS A 361 25.26 -0.66 -17.54
C HIS A 361 26.43 0.20 -17.01
N ALA A 362 26.12 1.29 -16.29
CA ALA A 362 27.11 2.25 -15.82
C ALA A 362 27.95 1.67 -14.67
N SER A 363 29.25 1.96 -14.67
CA SER A 363 30.12 1.64 -13.55
C SER A 363 29.79 2.52 -12.33
N ARG A 364 30.25 2.10 -11.14
CA ARG A 364 30.07 2.89 -9.91
C ARG A 364 30.71 4.28 -10.04
N ASP A 365 31.88 4.38 -10.67
CA ASP A 365 32.55 5.65 -10.95
C ASP A 365 31.72 6.55 -11.88
N GLN A 366 31.15 5.99 -12.95
CA GLN A 366 30.29 6.72 -13.87
C GLN A 366 29.04 7.27 -13.17
N LEU A 367 28.39 6.46 -12.32
CA LEU A 367 27.23 6.90 -11.54
C LEU A 367 27.59 7.99 -10.53
N LEU A 368 28.77 7.90 -9.90
CA LEU A 368 29.25 8.93 -8.97
C LEU A 368 29.49 10.25 -9.72
N HIS A 369 30.17 10.20 -10.86
CA HIS A 369 30.38 11.37 -11.70
C HIS A 369 29.07 11.98 -12.20
N GLN A 370 28.10 11.16 -12.63
CA GLN A 370 26.77 11.64 -13.01
C GLN A 370 26.06 12.36 -11.87
N LEU A 371 26.13 11.83 -10.64
CA LEU A 371 25.54 12.48 -9.47
C LEU A 371 26.24 13.81 -9.12
N GLN A 372 27.57 13.86 -9.26
CA GLN A 372 28.37 15.07 -9.08
C GLN A 372 28.01 16.14 -10.12
N ASP A 373 27.98 15.79 -11.40
CA ASP A 373 27.59 16.67 -12.50
C ASP A 373 26.15 17.17 -12.36
N TRP A 374 25.26 16.30 -11.89
CA TRP A 374 23.89 16.66 -11.57
C TRP A 374 23.84 17.75 -10.50
N CYS A 375 24.58 17.59 -9.40
CA CYS A 375 24.61 18.59 -8.33
C CYS A 375 25.24 19.92 -8.80
N ALA A 376 26.32 19.87 -9.57
CA ALA A 376 26.96 21.06 -10.13
C ALA A 376 26.00 21.85 -11.04
N ARG A 377 25.24 21.17 -11.92
CA ARG A 377 24.22 21.82 -12.76
C ARG A 377 23.04 22.34 -11.95
N ALA A 378 22.62 21.62 -10.90
CA ALA A 378 21.56 22.06 -10.00
C ALA A 378 21.92 23.41 -9.35
N GLU A 379 23.16 23.55 -8.90
CA GLU A 379 23.68 24.78 -8.28
C GLU A 379 23.87 25.92 -9.29
N ALA A 380 24.32 25.60 -10.51
CA ALA A 380 24.50 26.57 -11.60
C ALA A 380 23.18 26.99 -12.29
N SER A 381 22.07 26.28 -12.04
CA SER A 381 20.78 26.50 -12.73
C SER A 381 20.14 27.86 -12.44
N GLY A 382 20.52 28.52 -11.34
CA GLY A 382 19.86 29.73 -10.83
C GLY A 382 18.51 29.46 -10.14
N ILE A 383 18.09 28.18 -10.02
CA ILE A 383 16.83 27.79 -9.38
C ILE A 383 17.11 27.41 -7.94
N THR A 384 16.65 28.23 -6.99
CA THR A 384 16.87 28.04 -5.54
C THR A 384 16.47 26.64 -5.08
N ALA A 385 15.33 26.13 -5.54
CA ALA A 385 14.84 24.81 -5.17
C ALA A 385 15.76 23.64 -5.59
N LEU A 386 16.50 23.78 -6.71
CA LEU A 386 17.49 22.79 -7.15
C LEU A 386 18.77 22.88 -6.35
N ARG A 387 19.26 24.10 -6.11
CA ARG A 387 20.43 24.35 -5.28
C ARG A 387 20.22 23.75 -3.89
N ASP A 388 19.11 24.07 -3.23
CA ASP A 388 18.82 23.57 -1.88
C ASP A 388 18.64 22.04 -1.86
N PHE A 389 18.07 21.47 -2.93
CA PHE A 389 17.96 20.01 -3.07
C PHE A 389 19.32 19.33 -3.27
N SER A 390 20.23 19.93 -4.04
CA SER A 390 21.58 19.40 -4.24
C SER A 390 22.39 19.38 -2.93
N LEU A 391 22.28 20.42 -2.11
CA LEU A 391 22.89 20.46 -0.77
C LEU A 391 22.34 19.34 0.12
N ARG A 392 21.03 19.09 0.04
CA ARG A 392 20.42 17.95 0.74
C ARG A 392 20.98 16.61 0.24
N LEU A 393 21.09 16.40 -1.07
CA LEU A 393 21.65 15.16 -1.64
C LEU A 393 23.04 14.84 -1.08
N ARG A 394 23.89 15.85 -0.92
CA ARG A 394 25.25 15.68 -0.36
C ARG A 394 25.27 15.16 1.07
N SER A 395 24.25 15.50 1.84
CA SER A 395 24.17 15.05 3.24
C SER A 395 23.71 13.61 3.40
N TYR A 396 23.24 12.89 2.37
CA TYR A 396 22.88 11.48 2.54
C TYR A 396 24.11 10.64 2.92
N ALA A 397 23.97 9.86 3.99
CA ALA A 397 25.02 9.02 4.58
C ALA A 397 24.50 7.63 4.97
#